data_AF-A0A518CTJ3-F1
#
_entry.id   AF-A0A518CTJ3-F1
#
_cell.length_a   1.000
_cell.length_b   1.000
_cell.length_c   1.000
_cell.angle_alpha   90.00
_cell.angle_beta   90.00
_cell.angle_gamma   90.00
#
_symmetry.space_group_name_H-M   'P 1'
#
loop_
_entity.id
_entity.type
_entity.pdbx_description
1 polymer ?
#
loop_
_entity_poly.entity_id
_entity_poly.type
_entity_poly.pdbx_seq_one_letter_code
_entity_poly.pdbx_strand_id
1 'polypeptide(L)'
;MRVITNPSSGEIETHLLSNDHYHVVVSSAGGGFSRWGGVAITRWREDVTRDNHGIFCYIRDLENDVVWSNTFQPKKTIGSGYEAIFTQSRAEYRRIDNQIETYTQISVSPEDDIELRRIALTNRSEEPRHLELTSYAEVVLEA
;
A
#
# COMPACT_ATOMS: atom_id res chain seq x y z
N MET A 1 -1.90 -18.70 -1.73
CA MET A 1 -2.63 -17.40 -1.70
C MET A 1 -3.10 -17.16 -0.28
N ARG A 2 -2.85 -15.98 0.28
CA ARG A 2 -3.34 -15.57 1.60
C ARG A 2 -4.28 -14.38 1.43
N VAL A 3 -5.38 -14.36 2.19
CA VAL A 3 -6.38 -13.28 2.15
C VAL A 3 -6.60 -12.80 3.58
N ILE A 4 -6.36 -11.51 3.81
CA ILE A 4 -6.49 -10.85 5.11
C ILE A 4 -7.57 -9.79 4.99
N THR A 5 -8.63 -9.93 5.77
CA THR A 5 -9.80 -9.03 5.71
C THR A 5 -9.88 -8.05 6.90
N ASN A 6 -9.13 -8.32 7.97
CA ASN A 6 -9.06 -7.45 9.13
C ASN A 6 -7.71 -6.71 9.16
N PRO A 7 -7.63 -5.44 8.71
CA PRO A 7 -6.37 -4.69 8.70
C PRO A 7 -5.96 -4.13 10.05
N SER A 8 -6.84 -4.18 11.06
CA SER A 8 -6.57 -3.69 12.42
C SER A 8 -6.23 -4.80 13.41
N SER A 9 -6.02 -6.04 12.94
CA SER A 9 -5.55 -7.13 13.78
C SER A 9 -4.20 -6.81 14.41
N GLY A 10 -3.99 -7.25 15.66
CA GLY A 10 -2.70 -7.13 16.32
C GLY A 10 -1.59 -7.95 15.64
N GLU A 11 -1.97 -8.98 14.89
CA GLU A 11 -1.07 -9.74 14.02
C GLU A 11 -1.03 -9.08 12.64
N ILE A 12 0.12 -8.52 12.28
CA ILE A 12 0.36 -7.91 10.96
C ILE A 12 1.10 -8.93 10.11
N GLU A 13 0.45 -9.41 9.06
CA GLU A 13 1.08 -10.33 8.12
C GLU A 13 1.95 -9.57 7.11
N THR A 14 3.17 -10.05 6.86
CA THR A 14 4.04 -9.47 5.84
C THR A 14 4.16 -10.37 4.61
N HIS A 15 4.61 -9.78 3.52
CA HIS A 15 4.89 -10.45 2.26
C HIS A 15 6.15 -9.85 1.62
N LEU A 16 7.01 -10.71 1.06
CA LEU A 16 8.24 -10.34 0.39
C LEU A 16 8.08 -10.57 -1.12
N LEU A 17 8.37 -9.54 -1.90
CA LEU A 17 8.46 -9.58 -3.36
C LEU A 17 9.89 -9.24 -3.76
N SER A 18 10.47 -10.02 -4.68
CA SER A 18 11.86 -9.81 -5.08
C SER A 18 12.20 -10.47 -6.42
N ASN A 19 13.20 -9.89 -7.09
CA ASN A 19 13.86 -10.41 -8.29
C ASN A 19 15.35 -10.75 -8.04
N ASP A 20 15.69 -11.11 -6.79
CA ASP A 20 17.06 -11.28 -6.26
C ASP A 20 17.72 -9.96 -5.82
N HIS A 21 17.81 -8.95 -6.69
CA HIS A 21 18.52 -7.71 -6.36
C HIS A 21 17.65 -6.67 -5.66
N TYR A 22 16.38 -6.57 -6.06
CA TYR A 22 15.39 -5.66 -5.49
C TYR A 22 14.46 -6.43 -4.55
N HIS A 23 14.25 -5.90 -3.34
CA HIS A 23 13.41 -6.50 -2.32
C HIS A 23 12.35 -5.50 -1.85
N VAL A 24 11.10 -5.94 -1.81
CA VAL A 24 9.97 -5.19 -1.27
C VAL A 24 9.30 -6.02 -0.21
N VAL A 25 9.28 -5.51 1.01
CA VAL A 25 8.46 -6.08 2.09
C VAL A 25 7.24 -5.20 2.23
N VAL A 26 6.06 -5.80 2.18
CA VAL A 26 4.78 -5.12 2.39
C VAL A 26 3.95 -5.85 3.46
N SER A 27 3.18 -5.10 4.24
CA SER A 27 2.31 -5.63 5.29
C SER A 27 0.85 -5.74 4.82
N SER A 28 0.02 -6.49 5.54
CA SER A 28 -1.42 -6.61 5.26
C SER A 28 -2.15 -5.27 5.44
N ALA A 29 -1.60 -4.33 6.20
CA ALA A 29 -2.12 -2.98 6.35
C ALA A 29 -1.50 -1.96 5.37
N GLY A 30 -0.54 -2.39 4.54
CA GLY A 30 0.08 -1.60 3.47
C GLY A 30 1.35 -0.84 3.84
N GLY A 31 1.81 -0.97 5.07
CA GLY A 31 3.17 -0.58 5.45
C GLY A 31 4.22 -1.45 4.76
N GLY A 32 5.49 -1.10 4.91
CA GLY A 32 6.57 -1.81 4.25
C GLY A 32 7.81 -0.96 4.00
N PHE A 33 8.75 -1.53 3.25
CA PHE A 33 9.98 -0.87 2.82
C PHE A 33 10.55 -1.58 1.59
N SER A 34 11.51 -0.92 0.93
CA SER A 34 12.18 -1.41 -0.27
C SER A 34 13.70 -1.31 -0.10
N ARG A 35 14.41 -2.31 -0.62
CA ARG A 35 15.88 -2.38 -0.66
C ARG A 35 16.36 -2.79 -2.04
N TRP A 36 17.55 -2.35 -2.42
CA TRP A 36 18.23 -2.74 -3.66
C TRP A 36 19.69 -3.06 -3.38
N GLY A 37 20.15 -4.27 -3.72
CA GLY A 37 21.55 -4.67 -3.52
C GLY A 37 22.05 -4.55 -2.07
N GLY A 38 21.16 -4.74 -1.09
CA GLY A 38 21.44 -4.54 0.33
C GLY A 38 21.30 -3.09 0.82
N VAL A 39 21.15 -2.12 -0.08
CA VAL A 39 20.96 -0.69 0.23
C VAL A 39 19.48 -0.41 0.49
N ALA A 40 19.18 0.32 1.57
CA ALA A 40 17.81 0.76 1.82
C ALA A 40 17.39 1.88 0.85
N ILE A 41 16.23 1.73 0.19
CA ILE A 41 15.65 2.75 -0.69
C ILE A 41 14.63 3.58 0.08
N THR A 42 13.76 2.92 0.85
CA THR A 42 12.80 3.57 1.74
C THR A 42 13.08 3.22 3.19
N ARG A 43 12.73 4.13 4.09
CA ARG A 43 13.01 4.00 5.52
C ARG A 43 12.36 2.75 6.09
N TRP A 44 13.20 1.84 6.58
CA TRP A 44 12.78 0.76 7.46
C TRP A 44 13.00 1.12 8.93
N ARG A 45 12.09 0.70 9.79
CA ARG A 45 12.26 0.68 11.24
C ARG A 45 11.82 -0.66 11.77
N GLU A 46 12.57 -1.22 12.71
CA GLU A 46 12.23 -2.44 13.44
C GLU A 46 11.15 -2.14 14.50
N ASP A 47 10.00 -1.65 14.06
CA ASP A 47 8.84 -1.36 14.91
C ASP A 47 7.64 -2.17 14.42
N VAL A 48 7.42 -3.30 15.07
CA VAL A 48 6.32 -4.24 14.77
C VAL A 48 4.95 -3.72 15.24
N THR A 49 4.89 -2.61 15.98
CA THR A 49 3.64 -2.13 16.61
C THR A 49 2.90 -1.10 15.77
N ARG A 50 3.61 -0.32 14.93
CA ARG A 50 3.03 0.85 14.27
C ARG A 50 2.70 0.65 12.80
N ASP A 51 3.54 -0.08 12.07
CA ASP A 51 3.39 -0.40 10.63
C ASP A 51 2.98 0.80 9.76
N ASN A 52 3.44 2.00 10.13
CA ASN A 52 3.03 3.26 9.51
C ASN A 52 4.09 3.83 8.56
N HIS A 53 5.12 3.04 8.24
CA HIS A 53 6.16 3.37 7.28
C HIS A 53 5.94 2.59 5.99
N GLY A 54 6.22 3.20 4.85
CA GLY A 54 5.99 2.59 3.55
C GLY A 54 5.83 3.63 2.45
N ILE A 55 5.44 3.14 1.28
CA ILE A 55 5.08 3.95 0.13
C ILE A 55 3.57 3.99 0.04
N PHE A 56 2.99 5.17 0.19
CA PHE A 56 1.55 5.37 0.26
C PHE A 56 1.09 6.35 -0.81
N CYS A 57 -0.19 6.27 -1.15
CA CYS A 57 -0.90 7.28 -1.92
C CYS A 57 -2.11 7.72 -1.10
N TYR A 58 -2.16 8.99 -0.74
CA TYR A 58 -3.32 9.61 -0.12
C TYR A 58 -4.31 9.98 -1.20
N ILE A 59 -5.58 9.67 -0.94
CA ILE A 59 -6.70 9.97 -1.80
C ILE A 59 -7.61 10.90 -1.01
N ARG A 60 -7.80 12.11 -1.51
CA ARG A 60 -8.72 13.10 -0.97
C ARG A 60 -9.88 13.30 -1.93
N ASP A 61 -11.07 13.12 -1.40
CA ASP A 61 -12.31 13.43 -2.10
C ASP A 61 -12.71 14.87 -1.81
N LEU A 62 -12.67 15.73 -2.83
CA LEU A 62 -12.83 17.17 -2.66
C LEU A 62 -14.29 17.58 -2.38
N GLU A 63 -15.26 16.76 -2.78
CA GLU A 63 -16.68 17.03 -2.54
C GLU A 63 -17.06 16.86 -1.06
N ASN A 64 -16.52 15.84 -0.40
CA ASN A 64 -16.88 15.48 0.98
C ASN A 64 -15.78 15.81 2.00
N ASP A 65 -14.63 16.31 1.52
CA ASP A 65 -13.42 16.60 2.30
C ASP A 65 -12.91 15.40 3.12
N VAL A 66 -13.04 14.19 2.56
CA VAL A 66 -12.60 12.95 3.20
C VAL A 66 -11.26 12.52 2.63
N VAL A 67 -10.33 12.12 3.50
CA VAL A 67 -8.99 11.63 3.12
C VAL A 67 -8.77 10.22 3.64
N TRP A 68 -8.34 9.32 2.76
CA TRP A 68 -7.87 7.98 3.10
C TRP A 68 -6.55 7.67 2.39
N SER A 69 -5.94 6.54 2.75
CA SER A 69 -4.75 6.02 2.09
C SER A 69 -5.15 4.85 1.18
N ASN A 70 -4.41 4.61 0.10
CA ASN A 70 -4.70 3.52 -0.84
C ASN A 70 -4.66 2.11 -0.21
N THR A 71 -4.05 2.00 0.97
CA THR A 71 -4.06 0.86 1.91
C THR A 71 -4.52 1.31 3.30
N PHE A 72 -4.68 0.40 4.27
CA PHE A 72 -5.20 0.77 5.59
C PHE A 72 -4.34 1.85 6.29
N GLN A 73 -3.03 1.64 6.31
CA GLN A 73 -2.05 2.60 6.79
C GLN A 73 -1.75 3.67 5.74
N PRO A 74 -1.29 4.86 6.14
CA PRO A 74 -1.14 5.33 7.52
C PRO A 74 -2.40 6.00 8.10
N LYS A 75 -3.42 6.29 7.27
CA LYS A 75 -4.61 7.03 7.73
C LYS A 75 -5.51 6.24 8.68
N LYS A 76 -5.49 4.90 8.64
CA LYS A 76 -6.33 4.00 9.45
C LYS A 76 -7.84 4.29 9.34
N THR A 77 -8.26 4.90 8.24
CA THR A 77 -9.68 5.15 7.94
C THR A 77 -10.37 3.80 7.75
N ILE A 78 -11.47 3.61 8.48
CA ILE A 78 -12.31 2.41 8.38
C ILE A 78 -13.29 2.62 7.22
N GLY A 79 -13.03 1.93 6.11
CA GLY A 79 -13.94 1.85 4.97
C GLY A 79 -15.00 0.76 5.14
N SER A 80 -15.89 0.62 4.16
CA SER A 80 -16.94 -0.42 4.17
C SER A 80 -16.46 -1.80 3.74
N GLY A 81 -15.19 -1.93 3.38
CA GLY A 81 -14.55 -3.20 3.02
C GLY A 81 -13.04 -3.05 2.92
N TYR A 82 -12.30 -4.08 3.30
CA TYR A 82 -10.86 -4.16 3.16
C TYR A 82 -10.42 -5.61 2.90
N GLU A 83 -9.55 -5.81 1.91
CA GLU A 83 -8.89 -7.08 1.66
C GLU A 83 -7.43 -6.83 1.28
N ALA A 84 -6.50 -7.54 1.92
CA ALA A 84 -5.13 -7.70 1.44
C ALA A 84 -4.95 -9.14 0.94
N ILE A 85 -4.51 -9.29 -0.30
CA ILE A 85 -4.34 -10.58 -0.95
C ILE A 85 -2.87 -10.75 -1.33
N PHE A 86 -2.23 -11.77 -0.79
CA PHE A 86 -0.84 -12.10 -1.09
C PHE A 86 -0.74 -13.34 -1.96
N THR A 87 -0.09 -13.20 -3.10
CA THR A 87 0.23 -14.26 -4.06
C THR A 87 1.72 -14.24 -4.35
N GLN A 88 2.27 -15.31 -4.92
CA GLN A 88 3.72 -15.44 -5.09
C GLN A 88 4.38 -14.28 -5.86
N SER A 89 3.67 -13.64 -6.79
CA SER A 89 4.22 -12.57 -7.64
C SER A 89 3.77 -11.17 -7.29
N ARG A 90 2.80 -11.00 -6.37
CA ARG A 90 2.23 -9.69 -6.05
C ARG A 90 1.48 -9.64 -4.73
N ALA A 91 1.42 -8.44 -4.19
CA ALA A 91 0.49 -8.05 -3.13
C ALA A 91 -0.62 -7.18 -3.71
N GLU A 92 -1.85 -7.44 -3.30
CA GLU A 92 -3.03 -6.69 -3.74
C GLU A 92 -3.79 -6.17 -2.52
N TYR A 93 -4.36 -4.97 -2.63
CA TYR A 93 -5.21 -4.37 -1.62
C TYR A 93 -6.48 -3.87 -2.27
N ARG A 94 -7.62 -4.14 -1.64
CA ARG A 94 -8.93 -3.63 -2.04
C ARG A 94 -9.53 -2.93 -0.84
N ARG A 95 -10.03 -1.73 -1.06
CA ARG A 95 -10.79 -1.00 -0.05
C ARG A 95 -11.86 -0.13 -0.68
N ILE A 96 -12.91 0.18 0.07
CA ILE A 96 -13.99 1.06 -0.37
C ILE A 96 -14.18 2.15 0.67
N ASP A 97 -14.05 3.39 0.21
CA ASP A 97 -14.19 4.59 1.03
C ASP A 97 -15.03 5.61 0.28
N ASN A 98 -16.11 6.06 0.90
CA ASN A 98 -17.03 7.05 0.33
C ASN A 98 -17.47 6.77 -1.13
N GLN A 99 -17.88 5.52 -1.41
CA GLN A 99 -18.26 5.02 -2.74
C GLN A 99 -17.12 5.04 -3.78
N ILE A 100 -15.87 5.21 -3.36
CA ILE A 100 -14.70 5.04 -4.21
C ILE A 100 -14.02 3.74 -3.86
N GLU A 101 -14.00 2.80 -4.80
CA GLU A 101 -13.20 1.59 -4.67
C GLU A 101 -11.76 1.90 -5.06
N THR A 102 -10.83 1.54 -4.18
CA THR A 102 -9.38 1.63 -4.43
C THR A 102 -8.81 0.23 -4.51
N TYR A 103 -8.20 -0.09 -5.65
CA TYR A 103 -7.45 -1.31 -5.86
C TYR A 103 -5.96 -0.98 -6.04
N THR A 104 -5.12 -1.47 -5.14
CA THR A 104 -3.66 -1.34 -5.22
C THR A 104 -3.05 -2.70 -5.54
N GLN A 105 -2.11 -2.74 -6.48
CA GLN A 105 -1.31 -3.91 -6.80
C GLN A 105 0.17 -3.55 -6.74
N ILE A 106 0.97 -4.38 -6.08
CA ILE A 106 2.41 -4.22 -5.91
C ILE A 106 3.11 -5.46 -6.44
N SER A 107 4.12 -5.28 -7.30
CA SER A 107 4.96 -6.35 -7.85
C SER A 107 6.38 -5.85 -8.07
N VAL A 108 7.35 -6.76 -8.11
CA VAL A 108 8.73 -6.46 -8.53
C VAL A 108 8.94 -7.03 -9.93
N SER A 109 9.56 -6.26 -10.84
CA SER A 109 9.85 -6.76 -12.19
C SER A 109 10.89 -7.88 -12.13
N PRO A 110 10.69 -9.00 -12.85
CA PRO A 110 11.70 -10.05 -12.93
C PRO A 110 12.91 -9.66 -13.79
N GLU A 111 12.77 -8.66 -14.66
CA GLU A 111 13.80 -8.26 -15.64
C GLU A 111 14.55 -7.00 -15.22
N ASP A 112 13.88 -6.09 -14.51
CA ASP A 112 14.42 -4.80 -14.09
C ASP A 112 14.33 -4.67 -12.57
N ASP A 113 15.29 -3.97 -11.95
CA ASP A 113 15.31 -3.69 -10.51
C ASP A 113 14.33 -2.58 -10.13
N ILE A 114 13.05 -2.81 -10.43
CA ILE A 114 11.96 -1.86 -10.21
C ILE A 114 10.81 -2.51 -9.44
N GLU A 115 10.21 -1.70 -8.57
CA GLU A 115 8.94 -1.98 -7.93
C GLU A 115 7.82 -1.24 -8.67
N LEU A 116 6.80 -1.97 -9.08
CA LEU A 116 5.60 -1.43 -9.71
C LEU A 116 4.47 -1.38 -8.68
N ARG A 117 3.93 -0.17 -8.44
CA ARG A 117 2.70 0.06 -7.67
C ARG A 117 1.62 0.61 -8.58
N ARG A 118 0.62 -0.21 -8.91
CA ARG A 118 -0.55 0.19 -9.69
C ARG A 118 -1.70 0.52 -8.75
N ILE A 119 -2.29 1.69 -8.89
CA ILE A 119 -3.48 2.11 -8.14
C ILE A 119 -4.60 2.38 -9.14
N ALA A 120 -5.72 1.70 -8.98
CA ALA A 120 -6.93 1.90 -9.75
C ALA A 120 -8.05 2.42 -8.83
N LEU A 121 -8.73 3.46 -9.27
CA LEU A 121 -9.85 4.08 -8.55
C LEU A 121 -11.12 3.89 -9.39
N THR A 122 -12.17 3.37 -8.77
CA THR A 122 -13.48 3.22 -9.41
C THR A 122 -14.50 4.03 -8.63
N ASN A 123 -15.08 5.05 -9.27
CA ASN A 123 -16.22 5.77 -8.72
C ASN A 123 -17.48 4.88 -8.81
N ARG A 124 -18.05 4.51 -7.67
CA ARG A 124 -19.30 3.72 -7.56
C ARG A 124 -20.51 4.61 -7.26
N SER A 125 -20.33 5.92 -7.11
CA SER A 125 -21.45 6.86 -6.92
C SER A 125 -22.07 7.27 -8.26
N GLU A 126 -23.27 7.85 -8.19
CA GLU A 126 -24.01 8.36 -9.36
C GLU A 126 -23.48 9.71 -9.85
N GLU A 127 -22.72 10.41 -9.00
CA GLU A 127 -22.20 11.75 -9.27
C GLU A 127 -20.72 11.73 -9.70
N PRO A 128 -20.26 12.67 -10.55
CA PRO A 128 -18.85 12.91 -10.78
C PRO A 128 -18.10 13.25 -9.48
N ARG A 129 -16.83 12.87 -9.38
CA ARG A 129 -15.99 13.05 -8.18
C ARG A 129 -14.63 13.63 -8.55
N HIS A 130 -14.19 14.64 -7.82
CA HIS A 130 -12.87 15.23 -7.96
C HIS A 130 -11.97 14.69 -6.85
N LEU A 131 -11.02 13.86 -7.27
CA LEU A 131 -10.07 13.21 -6.36
C LEU A 131 -8.69 13.85 -6.51
N GLU A 132 -8.10 14.25 -5.40
CA GLU A 132 -6.70 14.63 -5.31
C GLU A 132 -5.88 13.42 -4.84
N LEU A 133 -4.77 13.18 -5.54
CA LEU A 133 -3.85 12.07 -5.26
C LEU A 133 -2.50 12.62 -4.84
N THR A 134 -2.02 12.21 -3.67
CA THR A 134 -0.70 12.60 -3.16
C THR A 134 0.12 11.35 -2.85
N SER A 135 1.19 11.12 -3.60
CA SER A 135 2.13 10.05 -3.31
C SER A 135 3.08 10.44 -2.16
N TYR A 136 3.54 9.44 -1.41
CA TYR A 136 4.44 9.61 -0.28
C TYR A 136 5.40 8.44 -0.18
N ALA A 137 6.68 8.76 0.05
CA ALA A 137 7.71 7.81 0.43
C ALA A 137 8.77 8.51 1.29
N GLU A 138 9.28 7.83 2.30
CA GLU A 138 10.44 8.29 3.07
C GLU A 138 11.71 7.69 2.47
N VAL A 139 12.37 8.41 1.57
CA VAL A 139 13.66 7.99 0.99
C VAL A 139 14.76 8.13 2.04
N VAL A 140 15.69 7.18 2.07
CA VAL A 140 16.87 7.24 2.94
C VAL A 140 18.13 7.54 2.15
N LEU A 141 19.11 8.13 2.84
CA LEU A 141 20.47 8.27 2.36
C LEU A 141 21.30 7.22 3.08
N GLU A 142 21.78 6.21 2.35
CA GLU A 142 22.84 5.32 2.84
C GLU A 142 24.16 5.73 2.19
N ALA A 143 25.20 5.83 3.02
CA ALA A 143 26.55 6.26 2.65
C ALA A 143 27.51 5.07 2.69
#